data_AF-A0A1G3C055-F1
#
_entry.id   AF-A0A1G3C055-F1
#
_cell.length_a   1.000
_cell.length_b   1.000
_cell.length_c   1.000
_cell.angle_alpha   90.00
_cell.angle_beta   90.00
_cell.angle_gamma   90.00
#
_symmetry.space_group_name_H-M   'P 1'
#
loop_
_entity.id
_entity.type
_entity.pdbx_description
1 polymer ?
#
loop_
_entity_poly.entity_id
_entity_poly.type
_entity_poly.pdbx_seq_one_letter_code
_entity_poly.pdbx_strand_id
1 'polypeptide(L)' 'MKVATASTNVYQLIKQYPQALDILVGFGFKQLKNPVLRNTLARTISIGQAAQINPVNLDDLLRELNKAIKVCVGVNIV' A
#
# COMPACT_ATOMS: atom_id res chain seq x y z
N MET A 1 9.32 6.92 -13.62
CA MET A 1 9.21 6.77 -12.16
C MET A 1 7.85 6.17 -11.83
N LYS A 2 7.78 5.00 -11.18
CA LYS A 2 6.50 4.43 -10.72
C LYS A 2 6.20 4.96 -9.32
N VAL A 3 5.32 5.95 -9.26
CA VAL A 3 4.79 6.51 -8.02
C VAL A 3 3.51 5.73 -7.69
N ALA A 4 3.37 5.18 -6.49
CA ALA A 4 2.11 4.62 -6.04
C ALA A 4 1.11 5.77 -5.89
N THR A 5 -0.06 5.62 -6.52
CA THR A 5 -1.14 6.62 -6.55
C THR A 5 -2.43 6.03 -5.99
N ALA A 6 -3.41 6.89 -5.68
CA ALA A 6 -4.72 6.47 -5.19
C ALA A 6 -5.43 5.46 -6.11
N SER A 7 -5.22 5.55 -7.42
CA SER A 7 -5.78 4.63 -8.43
C SER A 7 -5.01 3.32 -8.57
N THR A 8 -3.87 3.19 -7.88
CA THR A 8 -3.07 1.97 -7.90
C THR A 8 -3.81 0.88 -7.14
N ASN A 9 -3.88 -0.31 -7.74
CA ASN A 9 -4.51 -1.47 -7.13
C ASN A 9 -3.67 -1.99 -5.95
N VAL A 10 -4.31 -2.19 -4.78
CA VAL A 10 -3.62 -2.58 -3.55
C VAL A 10 -2.97 -3.95 -3.70
N TYR A 11 -3.67 -4.91 -4.30
CA TYR A 11 -3.15 -6.26 -4.52
C TYR A 11 -1.92 -6.29 -5.42
N GLN A 12 -1.94 -5.56 -6.54
CA GLN A 12 -0.79 -5.47 -7.44
C GLN A 12 0.41 -4.83 -6.74
N LEU A 13 0.17 -3.77 -5.94
CA LEU A 13 1.22 -3.11 -5.19
C LEU A 13 1.87 -4.06 -4.18
N ILE A 14 1.09 -4.76 -3.36
CA ILE A 14 1.61 -5.74 -2.38
C ILE A 14 2.32 -6.89 -3.09
N LYS A 15 1.80 -7.35 -4.23
CA LYS A 15 2.42 -8.43 -5.02
C LYS A 15 3.79 -8.01 -5.56
N GLN A 16 3.95 -6.74 -5.95
CA GLN A 16 5.19 -6.20 -6.50
C GLN A 16 6.17 -5.77 -5.39
N TYR A 17 5.64 -5.31 -4.25
CA TYR A 17 6.39 -4.82 -3.10
C TYR A 17 5.77 -5.40 -1.82
N PRO A 18 6.22 -6.58 -1.35
CA PRO A 18 5.66 -7.20 -0.14
C PRO A 18 5.80 -6.31 1.11
N GLN A 19 6.82 -5.45 1.18
CA GLN A 19 6.99 -4.46 2.25
C GLN A 19 5.85 -3.43 2.35
N ALA A 20 5.10 -3.19 1.27
CA ALA A 20 3.92 -2.32 1.30
C ALA A 20 2.83 -2.88 2.22
N LEU A 21 2.78 -4.21 2.39
CA LEU A 21 1.83 -4.86 3.28
C LEU A 21 2.06 -4.44 4.74
N ASP A 22 3.30 -4.43 5.21
CA ASP A 22 3.61 -4.05 6.59
C ASP A 22 3.22 -2.60 6.87
N ILE A 23 3.43 -1.71 5.91
CA ILE A 23 3.00 -0.30 5.99
C ILE A 23 1.48 -0.24 6.09
N LEU A 24 0.75 -0.87 5.17
CA LEU A 24 -0.71 -0.94 5.21
C LEU A 24 -1.21 -1.49 6.56
N VAL A 25 -0.63 -2.58 7.05
CA VAL A 25 -0.99 -3.16 8.35
C VAL A 25 -0.72 -2.19 9.50
N GLY A 26 0.38 -1.44 9.45
CA GLY A 26 0.72 -0.38 10.40
C GLY A 26 -0.26 0.78 10.40
N PHE A 27 -0.81 1.14 9.24
CA PHE A 27 -1.88 2.13 9.11
C PHE A 27 -3.26 1.61 9.54
N GLY A 28 -3.39 0.35 9.95
CA GLY A 28 -4.65 -0.22 10.45
C GLY A 28 -5.33 -1.18 9.49
N PHE A 29 -4.74 -1.45 8.32
CA PHE A 29 -5.23 -2.49 7.40
C PHE A 29 -4.85 -3.92 7.86
N LYS A 30 -5.06 -4.23 9.13
CA LYS A 30 -4.74 -5.54 9.73
C LYS A 30 -5.47 -6.69 9.01
N GLN A 31 -6.65 -6.42 8.47
CA GLN A 31 -7.44 -7.35 7.67
C GLN A 31 -6.70 -7.84 6.40
N LEU A 32 -5.76 -7.07 5.85
CA LEU A 32 -4.92 -7.49 4.73
C LEU A 32 -3.84 -8.52 5.10
N LYS A 33 -3.57 -8.76 6.40
CA LYS A 33 -2.74 -9.90 6.83
C LYS A 33 -3.38 -11.23 6.48
N ASN A 34 -4.71 -11.30 6.45
CA ASN A 34 -5.39 -12.53 6.08
C ASN A 34 -5.26 -12.73 4.56
N PRO A 35 -4.61 -13.81 4.09
CA PRO A 35 -4.37 -14.04 2.67
C PRO A 35 -5.68 -14.17 1.86
N VAL A 36 -6.76 -14.63 2.49
CA VAL A 36 -8.08 -14.72 1.85
C VAL A 36 -8.60 -13.31 1.57
N LEU A 37 -8.71 -12.46 2.59
CA LEU A 37 -9.18 -11.07 2.46
C LEU A 37 -8.26 -10.25 1.54
N ARG A 38 -6.94 -10.48 1.59
CA ARG A 38 -6.00 -9.86 0.67
C ARG A 38 -6.28 -10.23 -0.79
N ASN A 39 -6.61 -11.48 -1.08
CA ASN A 39 -6.92 -11.91 -2.44
C ASN A 39 -8.29 -11.44 -2.92
N THR A 40 -9.25 -11.19 -2.02
CA THR A 40 -10.60 -10.69 -2.40
C THR A 40 -10.66 -9.17 -2.40
N LEU A 41 -10.50 -8.53 -1.23
CA LEU A 41 -10.68 -7.09 -1.05
C LEU A 41 -9.56 -6.29 -1.71
N ALA A 42 -8.29 -6.68 -1.54
CA ALA A 42 -7.20 -5.90 -2.11
C ALA A 42 -7.17 -5.93 -3.65
N ARG A 43 -7.79 -6.95 -4.28
CA ARG A 43 -7.92 -7.04 -5.73
C ARG A 43 -8.99 -6.11 -6.28
N THR A 44 -10.05 -5.88 -5.53
CA THR A 44 -11.20 -5.07 -5.98
C THR A 44 -11.05 -3.59 -5.64
N ILE A 45 -10.22 -3.25 -4.66
CA ILE A 45 -10.02 -1.85 -4.22
C ILE A 45 -8.66 -1.28 -4.62
N SER A 46 -8.65 0.03 -4.88
CA SER A 46 -7.43 0.82 -5.05
C SER A 46 -6.96 1.42 -3.72
N ILE A 47 -5.72 1.91 -3.64
CA ILE A 47 -5.14 2.52 -2.42
C ILE A 47 -6.03 3.65 -1.88
N GLY A 48 -6.58 4.48 -2.77
CA GLY A 48 -7.50 5.57 -2.41
C GLY A 48 -8.78 5.06 -1.76
N GLN A 49 -9.37 4.00 -2.32
CA GLN A 49 -10.58 3.39 -1.78
C GLN A 49 -10.30 2.69 -0.44
N ALA A 50 -9.16 2.02 -0.32
CA ALA A 50 -8.74 1.44 0.95
C ALA A 50 -8.62 2.54 2.03
N ALA A 51 -8.01 3.68 1.68
CA ALA A 51 -7.89 4.83 2.60
C ALA A 51 -9.20 5.56 2.89
N GLN A 52 -10.25 5.35 2.09
CA GLN A 52 -11.61 5.85 2.39
C GLN A 52 -12.38 4.91 3.32
N ILE A 53 -12.15 3.60 3.21
CA ILE A 53 -12.82 2.58 4.04
C ILE A 53 -12.29 2.59 5.47
N ASN A 54 -11.02 2.95 5.65
CA ASN A 54 -10.38 3.06 6.96
C ASN A 54 -10.13 4.54 7.27
N PRO A 55 -10.20 5.01 8.54
CA PRO A 55 -9.90 6.39 8.91
C PRO A 55 -8.39 6.66 8.87
N VAL A 56 -7.80 6.58 7.67
CA VAL A 56 -6.35 6.74 7.45
C VAL A 56 -6.14 7.86 6.45
N ASN A 57 -5.12 8.67 6.69
CA ASN A 57 -4.79 9.75 5.78
C ASN A 57 -4.14 9.17 4.52
N LEU A 58 -4.82 9.32 3.37
CA LEU A 58 -4.34 8.84 2.08
C LEU A 58 -2.98 9.44 1.71
N ASP A 59 -2.77 10.72 1.98
CA ASP A 59 -1.50 11.40 1.68
C ASP A 59 -0.33 10.79 2.47
N ASP A 60 -0.51 10.54 3.77
CA ASP A 60 0.51 9.88 4.60
C ASP A 60 0.78 8.45 4.13
N LEU A 61 -0.26 7.69 3.79
CA LEU A 61 -0.12 6.34 3.27
C LEU A 61 0.65 6.32 1.94
N LEU A 62 0.30 7.19 1.00
CA LEU A 62 1.00 7.32 -0.28
C LEU A 62 2.46 7.75 -0.07
N ARG A 63 2.72 8.64 0.89
CA ARG A 63 4.09 9.08 1.23
C ARG A 63 4.93 7.91 1.73
N GLU A 64 4.43 7.12 2.68
CA GLU A 64 5.15 5.96 3.22
C GLU A 64 5.33 4.86 2.17
N LEU A 65 4.31 4.59 1.35
CA LEU A 65 4.43 3.62 0.24
C LEU A 65 5.48 4.05 -0.78
N ASN A 66 5.47 5.32 -1.20
CA ASN A 66 6.46 5.85 -2.13
C ASN A 66 7.87 5.85 -1.53
N LYS A 67 7.99 6.12 -0.23
CA LYS A 67 9.26 6.01 0.50
C LYS A 67 9.79 4.58 0.47
N ALA A 68 8.95 3.59 0.76
CA ALA A 68 9.35 2.18 0.72
C ALA A 68 9.71 1.68 -0.68
N ILE A 69 9.01 2.15 -1.72
CA ILE A 69 9.38 1.87 -3.11
C ILE A 69 10.73 2.50 -3.46
N LYS A 70 10.99 3.75 -3.06
CA LYS A 70 12.28 4.43 -3.28
C LYS A 70 13.45 3.71 -2.60
N VAL A 71 13.24 3.23 -1.36
CA VAL A 71 14.25 2.44 -0.63
C VAL A 71 14.56 1.14 -1.37
N CYS A 72 13.54 0.44 -1.89
CA CYS A 72 13.73 -0.80 -2.64
C CYS A 72 14.42 -0.60 -4.00
N VAL A 73 14.29 0.59 -4.61
CA VAL A 73 14.94 0.95 -5.88
C VAL A 73 16.38 1.44 -5.69
N GLY A 74 16.90 1.48 -4.46
CA GLY A 74 18.29 1.83 -4.19
C GLY A 74 18.59 3.32 -4.33
N VAL A 75 17.63 4.19 -4.00
CA VAL A 75 17.95 5.60 -3.78
C VAL A 75 18.38 5.76 -2.33
N ASN A 76 19.69 5.80 -2.10
CA ASN A 76 20.30 6.28 -0.87
C ASN A 76 19.91 7.75 -0.70
N ILE A 77 18.86 8.04 0.08
CA ILE A 77 18.59 9.41 0.51
C ILE A 77 19.57 9.64 1.67
N VAL A 78 20.67 10.31 1.32
CA VAL A 78 21.64 10.93 2.23
C VAL A 78 20.97 11.94 3.15
#